data_AF-A0AAC9J0Z0-F1
#
_entry.id   AF-A0AAC9J0Z0-F1
#
_cell.length_a   1.000
_cell.length_b   1.000
_cell.length_c   1.000
_cell.angle_alpha   90.00
_cell.angle_beta   90.00
_cell.angle_gamma   90.00
#
_symmetry.space_group_name_H-M   'P 1'
#
loop_
_entity.id
_entity.type
_entity.pdbx_description
1 polymer ?
#
loop_
_entity_poly.entity_id
_entity_poly.type
_entity_poly.pdbx_seq_one_letter_code
_entity_poly.pdbx_strand_id
1 'polypeptide(L)'
;MQTLIFETAWDKTIAPRDREQIEALFNKTKELFNDGIHFVPIRQAVNHRGDLLISVLIHNFSQEDYLFDKKTLQYKWEEKIIASHTFTLPFHIIKHHTSMPWTFIFPKETCVTTNNFTNGEIKLINP
;
A
#
# COMPACT_ATOMS: atom_id res chain seq x y z
N MET A 1 17.98 -8.03 5.35
CA MET A 1 17.16 -8.93 4.51
C MET A 1 15.70 -8.64 4.85
N GLN A 2 14.86 -8.36 3.85
CA GLN A 2 13.44 -8.09 4.07
C GLN A 2 12.68 -9.36 4.47
N THR A 3 11.67 -9.23 5.32
CA THR A 3 10.78 -10.31 5.74
C THR A 3 9.34 -10.00 5.37
N LEU A 4 8.69 -10.89 4.59
CA LEU A 4 7.27 -10.76 4.28
C LEU A 4 6.42 -11.17 5.49
N ILE A 5 5.56 -10.26 5.94
CA ILE A 5 4.65 -10.45 7.07
C ILE A 5 3.22 -10.18 6.62
N PHE A 6 2.30 -11.06 6.97
CA PHE A 6 0.87 -10.83 6.79
C PHE A 6 0.26 -10.41 8.12
N GLU A 7 -0.59 -9.38 8.09
CA GLU A 7 -1.43 -9.05 9.23
C GLU A 7 -2.42 -10.22 9.48
N THR A 8 -2.80 -10.45 10.74
CA THR A 8 -3.56 -11.63 11.16
C THR A 8 -4.89 -11.80 10.42
N ALA A 9 -5.60 -10.71 10.13
CA ALA A 9 -6.84 -10.78 9.36
C ALA A 9 -6.56 -11.11 7.89
N TRP A 10 -5.48 -10.57 7.30
CA TRP A 10 -5.05 -10.92 5.95
C TRP A 10 -4.68 -12.40 5.84
N ASP A 11 -3.85 -12.91 6.76
CA ASP A 11 -3.37 -14.29 6.73
C ASP A 11 -4.53 -15.31 6.70
N LYS A 12 -5.63 -15.00 7.39
CA LYS A 12 -6.84 -15.84 7.48
C LYS A 12 -7.81 -15.71 6.31
N THR A 13 -7.82 -14.58 5.61
CA THR A 13 -8.87 -14.25 4.63
C THR A 13 -8.38 -14.16 3.20
N ILE A 14 -7.06 -14.11 2.99
CA ILE A 14 -6.47 -14.00 1.66
C ILE A 14 -6.67 -15.28 0.86
N ALA A 15 -7.13 -15.14 -0.38
CA ALA A 15 -7.23 -16.27 -1.30
C ALA A 15 -5.84 -16.82 -1.64
N PRO A 16 -5.66 -18.14 -1.84
CA PRO A 16 -4.35 -18.72 -2.17
C PRO A 16 -3.65 -18.05 -3.36
N ARG A 17 -4.41 -17.75 -4.42
CA ARG A 17 -3.89 -17.06 -5.61
C ARG A 17 -3.38 -15.64 -5.32
N ASP A 18 -4.08 -14.90 -4.46
CA ASP A 18 -3.65 -13.55 -4.06
C ASP A 18 -2.36 -13.63 -3.22
N ARG A 19 -2.24 -14.65 -2.37
CA ARG A 19 -1.01 -14.92 -1.60
C ARG A 19 0.17 -15.21 -2.53
N GLU A 20 0.01 -16.12 -3.49
CA GLU A 20 1.06 -16.45 -4.47
C GLU A 20 1.51 -15.20 -5.25
N GLN A 21 0.56 -14.34 -5.65
CA GLN A 21 0.89 -13.08 -6.33
C GLN A 21 1.71 -12.14 -5.44
N ILE A 22 1.37 -12.02 -4.15
CA ILE A 22 2.11 -11.19 -3.19
C ILE A 22 3.50 -11.76 -2.93
N GLU A 23 3.65 -13.07 -2.75
CA GLU A 23 4.95 -13.71 -2.56
C GLU A 23 5.85 -13.55 -3.78
N ALA A 24 5.29 -13.68 -4.98
CA ALA A 24 6.00 -13.42 -6.22
C ALA A 24 6.43 -11.95 -6.34
N LEU A 25 5.55 -11.00 -5.99
CA LEU A 25 5.87 -9.58 -5.99
C LEU A 25 6.94 -9.23 -4.95
N PHE A 26 6.84 -9.80 -3.75
CA PHE A 26 7.84 -9.67 -2.69
C PHE A 26 9.21 -10.15 -3.16
N ASN A 27 9.30 -11.35 -3.74
CA ASN A 27 10.56 -11.89 -4.24
C ASN A 27 11.20 -11.02 -5.33
N LYS A 28 10.39 -10.35 -6.16
CA LYS A 28 10.87 -9.40 -7.17
C LYS A 28 11.30 -8.06 -6.59
N THR A 29 10.76 -7.66 -5.43
CA THR A 29 10.90 -6.29 -4.92
C THR A 29 11.69 -6.14 -3.63
N LYS A 30 11.97 -7.24 -2.92
CA LYS A 30 12.65 -7.29 -1.62
C LYS A 30 14.08 -6.73 -1.58
N GLU A 31 14.66 -6.44 -2.74
CA GLU A 31 16.03 -5.90 -2.91
C GLU A 31 16.06 -4.65 -3.81
N LEU A 32 14.91 -4.09 -4.20
CA LEU A 32 14.86 -2.96 -5.13
C LEU A 32 15.20 -1.61 -4.50
N PHE A 33 15.10 -1.52 -3.17
CA PHE A 33 15.27 -0.26 -2.45
C PHE A 33 16.35 -0.41 -1.39
N ASN A 34 17.06 0.69 -1.13
CA ASN A 34 18.19 0.70 -0.19
C ASN A 34 17.80 1.17 1.22
N ASP A 35 16.75 1.99 1.33
CA ASP A 35 16.29 2.60 2.59
C ASP A 35 14.87 3.16 2.43
N GLY A 36 14.18 3.43 3.53
CA GLY A 36 12.91 4.15 3.57
C GLY A 36 11.64 3.29 3.40
N ILE A 37 10.49 3.99 3.37
CA ILE A 37 9.17 3.40 3.19
C ILE A 37 8.74 3.47 1.73
N HIS A 38 8.41 2.31 1.15
CA HIS A 38 8.00 2.20 -0.25
C HIS A 38 6.67 1.48 -0.37
N PHE A 39 5.91 1.81 -1.41
CA PHE A 39 4.64 1.19 -1.71
C PHE A 39 4.69 0.62 -3.12
N VAL A 40 4.72 -0.71 -3.23
CA VAL A 40 4.70 -1.38 -4.54
C VAL A 40 3.25 -1.78 -4.86
N PRO A 41 2.67 -1.31 -5.98
CA PRO A 41 1.28 -1.64 -6.32
C PRO A 41 1.06 -3.15 -6.52
N ILE A 42 -0.02 -3.67 -5.93
CA ILE A 42 -0.52 -5.04 -6.17
C ILE A 42 -1.76 -4.98 -7.07
N ARG A 43 -2.75 -4.16 -6.68
CA ARG A 43 -4.06 -4.09 -7.34
C ARG A 43 -4.73 -2.74 -7.09
N GLN A 44 -5.52 -2.31 -8.05
CA GLN A 44 -6.52 -1.26 -7.91
C GLN A 44 -7.92 -1.86 -8.10
N ALA A 45 -8.88 -1.44 -7.29
CA ALA A 45 -10.30 -1.79 -7.44
C ALA A 45 -11.20 -0.63 -6.98
N VAL A 46 -12.48 -0.67 -7.34
CA VAL A 46 -13.52 0.20 -6.77
C VAL A 46 -14.60 -0.69 -6.17
N ASN A 47 -15.00 -0.42 -4.93
CA ASN A 47 -16.04 -1.23 -4.28
C ASN A 47 -17.46 -0.74 -4.67
N HIS A 48 -18.49 -1.45 -4.19
CA HIS A 48 -19.90 -1.10 -4.46
C HIS A 48 -20.34 0.27 -3.91
N ARG A 49 -19.58 0.88 -2.98
CA ARG A 49 -19.85 2.24 -2.47
C ARG A 49 -19.19 3.34 -3.30
N GLY A 50 -18.32 2.96 -4.24
CA GLY A 50 -17.52 3.89 -5.04
C GLY A 50 -16.17 4.23 -4.41
N ASP A 51 -15.79 3.62 -3.28
CA ASP A 51 -14.48 3.86 -2.67
C ASP A 51 -13.39 3.23 -3.55
N LEU A 52 -12.26 3.94 -3.67
CA LEU A 52 -11.09 3.48 -4.40
C LEU A 52 -10.19 2.64 -3.49
N LEU A 53 -10.01 1.38 -3.83
CA LEU A 53 -9.19 0.42 -3.09
C LEU A 53 -7.84 0.26 -3.78
N ILE A 54 -6.78 0.68 -3.10
CA ILE A 54 -5.39 0.56 -3.57
C ILE A 54 -4.66 -0.45 -2.69
N SER A 55 -4.48 -1.67 -3.21
CA SER A 55 -3.69 -2.72 -2.56
C SER A 55 -2.22 -2.58 -2.95
N VAL A 56 -1.34 -2.55 -1.96
CA VAL A 56 0.11 -2.38 -2.11
C VAL A 56 0.87 -3.34 -1.21
N LEU A 57 2.10 -3.66 -1.60
CA LEU A 57 3.11 -4.21 -0.71
C LEU A 57 3.88 -3.04 -0.11
N ILE A 58 3.66 -2.77 1.18
CA ILE A 58 4.41 -1.77 1.92
C ILE A 58 5.76 -2.37 2.29
N HIS A 59 6.85 -1.73 1.93
CA HIS A 59 8.18 -2.10 2.38
C HIS A 59 8.71 -1.08 3.36
N ASN A 60 9.32 -1.55 4.44
CA ASN A 60 10.17 -0.75 5.31
C ASN A 60 11.62 -1.24 5.17
N PHE A 61 12.42 -0.52 4.38
CA PHE A 61 13.86 -0.77 4.22
C PHE A 61 14.73 -0.03 5.24
N SER A 62 14.11 0.78 6.08
CA SER A 62 14.78 1.52 7.14
C SER A 62 15.34 0.58 8.21
N GLN A 63 16.31 1.10 8.96
CA GLN A 63 16.82 0.45 10.17
C GLN A 63 15.90 0.63 11.38
N GLU A 64 14.87 1.46 11.25
CA GLU A 64 13.96 1.84 12.33
C GLU A 64 12.52 1.46 12.01
N ASP A 65 11.78 1.17 13.08
CA ASP A 65 10.34 1.00 13.03
C ASP A 65 9.67 2.31 12.57
N TYR A 66 8.72 2.21 11.66
CA TYR A 66 8.04 3.39 11.10
C TYR A 66 6.65 3.57 11.70
N LEU A 67 6.44 4.70 12.38
CA LEU A 67 5.13 5.09 12.89
C LEU A 67 4.25 5.62 11.74
N PHE A 68 3.22 4.84 11.42
CA PHE A 68 2.18 5.17 10.44
C PHE A 68 0.91 5.66 11.15
N ASP A 69 0.99 6.83 11.74
CA ASP A 69 -0.14 7.55 12.31
C ASP A 69 -0.38 8.88 11.57
N LYS A 70 -1.64 9.12 11.20
CA LYS A 70 -2.10 10.33 10.48
C LYS A 70 -1.22 10.69 9.28
N LYS A 71 -0.81 9.67 8.52
CA LYS A 71 0.01 9.85 7.32
C LYS A 71 -0.88 10.09 6.11
N THR A 72 -0.64 11.18 5.39
CA THR A 72 -1.37 11.48 4.16
C THR A 72 -0.71 10.80 2.98
N LEU A 73 -1.49 10.00 2.26
CA LEU A 73 -1.11 9.36 1.01
C LEU A 73 -1.82 10.04 -0.16
N GLN A 74 -1.09 10.18 -1.26
CA GLN A 74 -1.64 10.54 -2.56
C GLN A 74 -1.55 9.35 -3.51
N TYR A 75 -2.64 9.10 -4.21
CA TYR A 75 -2.65 8.25 -5.39
C TYR A 75 -2.57 9.14 -6.63
N LYS A 76 -1.58 8.88 -7.49
CA LYS A 76 -1.32 9.66 -8.70
C LYS A 76 -1.38 8.78 -9.94
N TRP A 77 -1.89 9.32 -11.04
CA TRP A 77 -1.86 8.69 -12.35
C TRP A 77 -1.47 9.73 -13.39
N GLU A 78 -0.43 9.45 -14.19
CA GLU A 78 0.16 10.42 -15.13
C GLU A 78 0.44 11.78 -14.47
N GLU A 79 1.08 11.75 -13.30
CA GLU A 79 1.39 12.92 -12.45
C GLU A 79 0.19 13.67 -11.85
N LYS A 80 -1.04 13.36 -12.27
CA LYS A 80 -2.27 13.95 -11.71
C LYS A 80 -2.63 13.28 -10.40
N ILE A 81 -2.93 14.08 -9.38
CA ILE A 81 -3.47 13.57 -8.12
C ILE A 81 -4.90 13.10 -8.35
N ILE A 82 -5.11 11.81 -8.16
CA ILE A 82 -6.41 11.15 -8.33
C ILE A 82 -7.14 11.08 -7.00
N ALA A 83 -6.42 10.78 -5.92
CA ALA A 83 -6.98 10.75 -4.57
C ALA A 83 -5.94 11.21 -3.55
N SER A 84 -6.41 11.81 -2.46
CA SER A 84 -5.56 12.22 -1.33
C SER A 84 -6.31 11.99 -0.03
N HIS A 85 -5.76 11.17 0.85
CA HIS A 85 -6.41 10.84 2.12
C HIS A 85 -5.40 10.58 3.24
N THR A 86 -5.80 10.89 4.47
CA THR A 86 -5.00 10.68 5.68
C THR A 86 -5.38 9.37 6.33
N PHE A 87 -4.39 8.51 6.55
CA PHE A 87 -4.58 7.18 7.11
C PHE A 87 -3.83 7.03 8.44
N THR A 88 -4.44 6.28 9.35
CA THR A 88 -3.76 5.65 10.50
C THR A 88 -3.93 4.15 10.34
N LEU A 89 -2.82 3.40 10.39
CA LEU A 89 -2.87 1.94 10.34
C LEU A 89 -3.26 1.39 11.71
N PRO A 90 -4.09 0.33 11.79
CA PRO A 90 -4.54 -0.20 13.07
C PRO A 90 -3.40 -0.72 13.95
N PHE A 91 -2.34 -1.24 13.33
CA PHE A 91 -1.14 -1.69 14.03
C PHE A 91 -0.13 -0.56 14.32
N HIS A 92 -0.37 0.66 13.81
CA HIS A 92 0.42 1.90 13.96
C HIS A 92 1.91 1.84 13.54
N ILE A 93 2.60 0.72 13.72
CA ILE A 93 4.04 0.56 13.49
C ILE A 93 4.28 -0.46 12.39
N ILE A 94 5.03 -0.06 11.36
CA ILE A 94 5.58 -0.97 10.36
C ILE A 94 7.01 -1.32 10.79
N LYS A 95 7.26 -2.58 11.11
CA LYS A 95 8.57 -3.03 11.61
C LYS A 95 9.68 -2.83 10.57
N HIS A 96 10.87 -2.47 11.03
CA HIS A 96 12.05 -2.36 10.18
C HIS A 96 12.34 -3.67 9.44
N HIS A 97 12.88 -3.59 8.21
CA HIS A 97 13.18 -4.76 7.36
C HIS A 97 11.99 -5.71 7.13
N THR A 98 10.77 -5.16 7.05
CA THR A 98 9.58 -5.95 6.75
C THR A 98 8.83 -5.45 5.52
N SER A 99 8.17 -6.39 4.86
CA SER A 99 7.23 -6.14 3.77
C SER A 99 5.85 -6.63 4.19
N MET A 100 4.81 -5.81 4.02
CA MET A 100 3.45 -6.16 4.42
C MET A 100 2.43 -5.76 3.35
N PRO A 101 1.56 -6.67 2.89
CA PRO A 101 0.47 -6.29 2.01
C PRO A 101 -0.58 -5.52 2.79
N TRP A 102 -1.06 -4.43 2.21
CA TRP A 102 -2.11 -3.60 2.80
C TRP A 102 -3.01 -3.01 1.72
N THR A 103 -4.28 -2.78 2.05
CA THR A 103 -5.20 -2.06 1.16
C THR A 103 -5.61 -0.74 1.78
N PHE A 104 -5.23 0.35 1.13
CA PHE A 104 -5.72 1.69 1.45
C PHE A 104 -7.07 1.90 0.76
N ILE A 105 -8.08 2.25 1.56
CA ILE A 105 -9.43 2.54 1.08
C ILE A 105 -9.59 4.05 1.05
N PHE A 106 -9.49 4.65 -0.13
CA PHE A 106 -9.74 6.07 -0.33
C PHE A 106 -11.26 6.27 -0.46
N PRO A 107 -11.90 7.03 0.45
CA PRO A 107 -13.31 7.35 0.32
C PRO A 107 -13.56 8.07 -1.00
N LYS A 108 -14.68 7.79 -1.66
CA LYS A 108 -15.01 8.39 -2.97
C LYS A 108 -14.97 9.92 -2.95
N GLU A 109 -15.29 10.53 -1.82
CA GLU A 109 -15.31 11.99 -1.63
C GLU A 109 -13.89 12.60 -1.66
N THR A 110 -12.87 11.77 -1.46
CA THR A 110 -11.45 12.17 -1.54
C THR A 110 -10.83 11.96 -2.92
N CYS A 111 -11.62 11.43 -3.87
CA CYS A 111 -11.21 11.20 -5.24
C CYS A 111 -11.59 12.39 -6.13
N VAL A 112 -10.64 12.90 -6.90
CA VAL A 112 -10.80 14.09 -7.76
C VAL A 112 -11.37 13.71 -9.13
N THR A 113 -11.27 12.44 -9.55
CA THR A 113 -11.77 11.98 -10.85
C THR A 113 -12.33 10.57 -10.78
N THR A 114 -13.36 10.30 -11.58
CA THR A 114 -14.01 8.98 -11.73
C THR A 114 -13.64 8.26 -13.03
N ASN A 115 -12.69 8.81 -13.82
CA ASN A 115 -12.22 8.17 -15.05
C ASN A 115 -11.52 6.84 -14.77
N ASN A 116 -11.49 5.96 -15.78
CA ASN A 116 -10.75 4.70 -15.72
C ASN A 116 -9.23 4.97 -15.74
N PHE A 117 -8.62 5.14 -14.58
CA PHE A 117 -7.15 5.14 -14.41
C PHE A 117 -6.68 3.74 -14.00
N THR A 118 -5.51 3.33 -14.49
CA THR A 118 -4.86 2.06 -14.14
C THR A 118 -3.37 2.28 -13.93
N ASN A 119 -2.74 1.50 -13.05
CA ASN A 119 -1.30 1.54 -12.78
C ASN A 119 -0.79 2.88 -12.24
N GLY A 120 -1.54 3.53 -11.36
CA GLY A 120 -1.06 4.72 -10.66
C GLY A 120 -0.05 4.40 -9.56
N GLU A 121 0.62 5.44 -9.08
CA GLU A 121 1.61 5.40 -8.01
C GLU A 121 1.01 5.94 -6.72
N ILE A 122 1.37 5.35 -5.59
CA ILE A 122 0.99 5.85 -4.26
C ILE A 122 2.23 6.38 -3.54
N LYS A 123 2.12 7.59 -2.96
CA LYS A 123 3.24 8.28 -2.29
C LYS A 123 2.80 8.92 -0.98
N LEU A 124 3.70 8.90 0.00
CA LEU A 124 3.62 9.75 1.20
C LEU A 124 3.90 11.19 0.79
N ILE A 125 3.07 12.12 1.25
CA ILE A 125 3.26 13.55 0.94
C ILE A 125 4.35 14.16 1.85
N ASN A 126 4.48 13.64 3.08
CA ASN A 126 5.48 14.04 4.07
C ASN A 126 6.04 12.76 4.75
N PRO A 127 7.03 12.07 4.14
CA PRO A 127 7.58 10.81 4.64
C PRO A 127 8.23 10.95 6.01
#